data_AF-X1I773-F1
#
_entry.id   AF-X1I773-F1
#
_cell.length_a   1.000
_cell.length_b   1.000
_cell.length_c   1.000
_cell.angle_alpha   90.00
_cell.angle_beta   90.00
_cell.angle_gamma   90.00
#
_symmetry.space_group_name_H-M   'P 1'
#
loop_
_entity.id
_entity.type
_entity.pdbx_description
1 polymer ?
#
loop_
_entity_poly.entity_id
_entity_poly.type
_entity_poly.pdbx_seq_one_letter_code
_entity_poly.pdbx_strand_id
1 'polypeptide(L)'
;VSLPSGYDPAKFIMEKKDENIIDLVNSAEPLVDFTLKSILERKDTSTINGKLKTAYDAVNFISDLPSRILQEEYIKKVAQKIDMSEQRLFSYLSDVNKKKREQTLTTIRRKTYPKAEVEFDKTKISPQTSIELEAISIIIQSEGKPREILFELEKDDFKYPPAKEIFTLLKGGLIESYISSI
;
A
#
# COMPACT_ATOMS: atom_id res chain seq x y z
N VAL A 1 17.96 7.34 22.09
CA VAL A 1 19.03 7.80 23.00
C VAL A 1 20.29 7.03 22.66
N SER A 2 21.36 7.71 22.25
CA SER A 2 22.69 7.10 22.14
C SER A 2 23.51 7.59 23.32
N LEU A 3 23.99 6.66 24.16
CA LEU A 3 24.86 7.03 25.28
C LEU A 3 26.24 7.42 24.76
N PRO A 4 26.96 8.33 25.47
CA PRO A 4 28.36 8.59 25.18
C PRO A 4 29.18 7.29 25.22
N SER A 5 30.15 7.18 24.31
CA SER A 5 31.07 6.05 24.22
C SER A 5 31.62 5.64 25.61
N GLY A 6 31.38 4.38 26.01
CA GLY A 6 31.92 3.80 27.23
C GLY A 6 31.02 3.86 28.48
N TYR A 7 29.83 4.46 28.41
CA TYR A 7 28.88 4.53 29.52
C TYR A 7 27.78 3.47 29.42
N ASP A 8 27.66 2.65 30.46
CA ASP A 8 26.49 1.79 30.73
C ASP A 8 25.34 2.66 31.30
N PRO A 9 24.07 2.44 30.91
CA PRO A 9 22.92 3.11 31.51
C PRO A 9 22.99 3.27 33.03
N ALA A 10 23.44 2.23 33.75
CA ALA A 10 23.54 2.26 35.21
C ALA A 10 24.61 3.25 35.69
N LYS A 11 25.79 3.27 35.06
CA LYS A 11 26.86 4.22 35.39
C LYS A 11 26.49 5.65 35.04
N PHE A 12 25.80 5.86 33.92
CA PHE A 12 25.38 7.19 33.49
C PHE A 12 24.39 7.82 34.48
N ILE A 13 23.44 7.04 35.01
CA ILE A 13 22.47 7.50 36.01
C ILE A 13 23.16 7.80 37.36
N MET A 14 24.18 7.03 37.73
CA MET A 14 24.93 7.26 38.98
C MET A 14 25.86 8.48 38.91
N GLU A 15 26.42 8.78 37.75
CA GLU A 15 27.47 9.81 37.59
C GLU A 15 26.92 11.18 37.12
N LYS A 16 25.73 11.22 36.52
CA LYS A 16 25.04 12.45 36.06
C LYS A 16 23.76 12.70 36.87
N LYS A 17 23.57 13.94 37.34
CA LYS A 17 22.34 14.39 38.02
C LYS A 17 21.10 14.31 37.09
N ASP A 18 19.92 14.09 37.67
CA ASP A 18 18.62 13.92 36.99
C ASP A 18 18.34 14.89 35.83
N GLU A 19 18.71 16.16 35.97
CA GLU A 19 18.51 17.19 34.92
C GLU A 19 19.20 16.82 33.60
N ASN A 20 20.40 16.22 33.65
CA ASN A 20 21.14 15.81 32.44
C ASN A 20 20.50 14.60 31.75
N ILE A 21 19.77 13.77 32.50
CA ILE A 21 19.09 12.58 31.97
C ILE A 21 17.82 13.00 31.24
N ILE A 22 17.08 13.96 31.81
CA ILE A 22 15.89 14.55 31.18
C ILE A 22 16.28 15.23 29.86
N ASP A 23 17.36 16.02 29.86
CA ASP A 23 17.89 16.64 28.65
C ASP A 23 18.37 15.61 27.61
N LEU A 24 18.94 14.49 28.06
CA LEU A 24 19.36 13.39 27.18
C LEU A 24 18.15 12.67 26.54
N VAL A 25 17.05 12.52 27.27
CA VAL A 25 15.81 11.95 26.75
C VAL A 25 15.12 12.94 25.81
N ASN A 26 15.08 14.22 26.16
CA ASN A 26 14.49 15.27 25.34
C ASN A 26 15.27 15.53 24.03
N SER A 27 16.59 15.29 24.05
CA SER A 27 17.44 15.36 22.85
C SER A 27 17.46 14.05 22.04
N ALA A 28 16.66 13.04 22.43
CA ALA A 28 16.61 11.78 21.71
C ALA A 28 16.05 11.96 20.29
N GLU A 29 16.82 11.50 19.31
CA GLU A 29 16.39 11.49 17.92
C GLU A 29 15.07 10.69 17.76
N PRO A 30 14.09 11.20 17.00
CA PRO A 30 12.85 10.47 16.73
C PRO A 30 13.14 9.08 16.14
N LEU A 31 12.35 8.08 16.54
CA LEU A 31 12.57 6.68 16.15
C LEU A 31 12.63 6.49 14.61
N VAL A 32 11.83 7.26 13.88
CA VAL A 32 11.77 7.23 12.42
C VAL A 32 13.09 7.70 11.82
N ASP A 33 13.63 8.83 12.30
CA ASP A 33 14.91 9.38 11.86
C ASP A 33 16.08 8.42 12.19
N PHE A 34 16.09 7.84 13.39
CA PHE A 34 17.09 6.85 13.79
C PHE A 34 17.07 5.59 12.90
N THR A 35 15.87 5.08 12.59
CA THR A 35 15.71 3.87 11.77
C THR A 35 16.11 4.14 10.32
N LEU A 36 15.72 5.29 9.77
CA LEU A 36 16.15 5.70 8.42
C LEU A 36 17.66 5.89 8.34
N LYS A 37 18.27 6.52 9.35
CA LYS A 37 19.73 6.64 9.44
C LYS A 37 20.40 5.26 9.41
N SER A 38 19.89 4.33 10.21
CA SER A 38 20.39 2.95 10.23
C SER A 38 20.25 2.24 8.87
N ILE A 39 19.17 2.48 8.13
CA ILE A 39 18.97 1.92 6.78
C ILE A 39 19.99 2.50 5.79
N LEU A 40 20.26 3.80 5.88
CA LEU A 40 21.19 4.51 5.02
C LEU A 40 22.65 4.08 5.25
N GLU A 41 23.04 3.85 6.51
CA GLU A 41 24.42 3.49 6.89
C GLU A 41 24.76 2.02 6.64
N ARG A 42 23.76 1.14 6.51
CA ARG A 42 23.96 -0.31 6.33
C ARG A 42 24.60 -0.69 4.99
N LYS A 43 24.56 0.17 3.98
CA LYS A 43 24.97 -0.16 2.62
C LYS A 43 25.75 0.97 1.97
N ASP A 44 26.64 0.59 1.07
CA ASP A 44 27.41 1.53 0.28
C ASP A 44 26.54 2.19 -0.81
N THR A 45 26.07 3.39 -0.52
CA THR A 45 25.29 4.24 -1.43
C THR A 45 26.13 4.86 -2.55
N SER A 46 27.44 4.60 -2.64
CA SER A 46 28.25 4.96 -3.81
C SER A 46 27.99 4.03 -4.99
N THR A 47 27.55 2.79 -4.73
CA THR A 47 27.23 1.81 -5.77
C THR A 47 25.77 1.90 -6.19
N ILE A 48 25.47 1.65 -7.48
CA ILE A 48 24.10 1.64 -8.00
C ILE A 48 23.23 0.62 -7.24
N ASN A 49 23.76 -0.58 -6.99
CA ASN A 49 23.05 -1.63 -6.27
C ASN A 49 22.78 -1.24 -4.81
N GLY A 50 23.75 -0.62 -4.14
CA GLY A 50 23.57 -0.10 -2.79
C GLY A 50 22.50 0.98 -2.73
N LYS A 51 22.53 1.97 -3.63
CA LYS A 51 21.48 3.00 -3.74
C LYS A 51 20.09 2.39 -3.92
N LEU A 52 19.93 1.44 -4.86
CA LEU A 52 18.64 0.80 -5.12
C LEU A 52 18.13 0.02 -3.91
N LYS A 53 19.00 -0.75 -3.26
CA LYS A 53 18.60 -1.56 -2.10
C LYS A 53 18.32 -0.69 -0.87
N THR A 54 19.01 0.43 -0.71
CA THR A 54 18.74 1.41 0.35
C THR A 54 17.43 2.14 0.10
N ALA A 55 17.17 2.57 -1.14
CA ALA A 55 15.89 3.13 -1.55
C ALA A 55 14.73 2.15 -1.30
N TYR A 56 14.93 0.87 -1.64
CA TYR A 56 13.94 -0.19 -1.40
C TYR A 56 13.56 -0.29 0.08
N ASP A 57 14.56 -0.46 0.95
CA ASP A 57 14.33 -0.64 2.39
C ASP A 57 13.72 0.62 3.02
N ALA A 58 14.21 1.80 2.65
CA ALA A 58 13.71 3.07 3.17
C ALA A 58 12.25 3.32 2.77
N VAL A 59 11.89 3.09 1.51
CA VAL A 59 10.52 3.29 1.03
C VAL A 59 9.55 2.28 1.63
N ASN A 60 9.96 1.03 1.83
CA ASN A 60 9.12 0.06 2.54
C ASN A 60 8.86 0.48 3.98
N PHE A 61 9.88 0.92 4.71
CA PHE A 61 9.70 1.44 6.07
C PHE A 61 8.81 2.68 6.10
N ILE A 62 9.03 3.63 5.19
CA ILE A 62 8.22 4.86 5.09
C ILE A 62 6.76 4.53 4.78
N SER A 63 6.49 3.53 3.93
CA SER A 63 5.12 3.16 3.56
C SER A 63 4.27 2.66 4.74
N ASP A 64 4.90 2.22 5.84
CA ASP A 64 4.22 1.80 7.07
C ASP A 64 3.87 2.97 8.00
N LEU A 65 4.33 4.19 7.70
CA LEU A 65 3.98 5.37 8.49
C LEU A 65 2.50 5.74 8.27
N PRO A 66 1.78 6.19 9.33
CA PRO A 66 0.34 6.41 9.25
C PRO A 66 -0.08 7.65 8.45
N SER A 67 0.79 8.67 8.36
CA SER A 67 0.47 9.95 7.74
C SER A 67 1.16 10.10 6.39
N ARG A 68 0.39 10.42 5.35
CA ARG A 68 0.91 10.69 4.01
C ARG A 68 1.85 11.88 3.99
N ILE A 69 1.57 12.92 4.77
CA ILE A 69 2.44 14.10 4.88
C ILE A 69 3.80 13.71 5.47
N LEU A 70 3.81 12.85 6.51
CA LEU A 70 5.06 12.34 7.06
C LEU A 70 5.81 11.51 6.03
N GLN A 71 5.12 10.64 5.29
CA GLN A 71 5.74 9.84 4.23
C GLN A 71 6.43 10.74 3.19
N GLU A 72 5.75 11.79 2.72
CA GLU A 72 6.27 12.71 1.72
C GLU A 72 7.54 13.44 2.21
N GLU A 73 7.53 13.95 3.44
CA GLU A 73 8.70 14.63 4.02
C GLU A 73 9.91 13.69 4.20
N TYR A 74 9.68 12.45 4.64
CA TYR A 74 10.76 11.47 4.77
C TYR A 74 11.29 10.98 3.41
N ILE A 75 10.44 10.88 2.38
CA ILE A 75 10.88 10.56 1.02
C ILE A 75 11.83 11.64 0.49
N LYS A 76 11.48 12.92 0.66
CA LYS A 76 12.36 14.04 0.25
C LYS A 76 13.72 13.98 0.97
N LYS A 77 13.70 13.76 2.29
CA LYS A 77 14.92 13.59 3.09
C LYS A 77 15.80 12.44 2.57
N VAL A 78 15.19 11.29 2.26
CA VAL A 78 15.93 10.12 1.75
C VAL A 78 16.49 10.39 0.36
N ALA A 79 15.70 10.99 -0.55
CA ALA A 79 16.11 11.33 -1.91
C ALA A 79 17.39 12.17 -1.94
N GLN A 80 17.44 13.18 -1.07
CA GLN A 80 18.61 14.05 -0.90
C GLN A 80 19.83 13.28 -0.38
N LYS A 81 19.65 12.38 0.59
CA LYS A 81 20.76 11.62 1.19
C LYS A 81 21.38 10.57 0.25
N ILE A 82 20.58 9.93 -0.60
CA ILE A 82 21.07 8.91 -1.53
C ILE A 82 21.34 9.43 -2.94
N ASP A 83 21.14 10.73 -3.16
CA ASP A 83 21.28 11.40 -4.47
C ASP A 83 20.48 10.64 -5.55
N MET A 84 19.16 10.63 -5.37
CA MET A 84 18.19 9.99 -6.27
C MET A 84 16.99 10.92 -6.47
N SER A 85 16.37 10.86 -7.66
CA SER A 85 15.16 11.63 -7.97
C SER A 85 14.01 11.30 -7.00
N GLU A 86 13.45 12.36 -6.41
CA GLU A 86 12.25 12.29 -5.55
C GLU A 86 11.09 11.63 -6.28
N GLN A 87 10.87 12.00 -7.55
CA GLN A 87 9.79 11.46 -8.37
C GLN A 87 9.87 9.93 -8.48
N ARG A 88 11.08 9.38 -8.64
CA ARG A 88 11.26 7.91 -8.67
C ARG A 88 10.92 7.25 -7.34
N LEU A 89 11.31 7.84 -6.22
CA LEU A 89 10.99 7.33 -4.89
C LEU A 89 9.48 7.42 -4.60
N PHE A 90 8.81 8.48 -5.06
CA PHE A 90 7.35 8.60 -4.97
C PHE A 90 6.60 7.57 -5.81
N SER A 91 7.05 7.31 -7.04
CA SER A 91 6.50 6.22 -7.85
C SER A 91 6.67 4.88 -7.14
N TYR A 92 7.86 4.64 -6.58
CA TYR A 92 8.14 3.40 -5.88
C TYR A 92 7.29 3.23 -4.60
N LEU A 93 7.08 4.32 -3.84
CA LEU A 93 6.16 4.33 -2.70
C LEU A 93 4.71 3.99 -3.11
N SER A 94 4.27 4.54 -4.23
CA SER A 94 2.93 4.26 -4.77
C SER A 94 2.75 2.79 -5.15
N ASP A 95 3.77 2.18 -5.78
CA ASP A 95 3.77 0.76 -6.12
C ASP A 95 3.75 -0.14 -4.89
N VAL A 96 4.52 0.20 -3.85
CA VAL A 96 4.52 -0.54 -2.58
C VAL A 96 3.13 -0.48 -1.92
N ASN A 97 2.52 0.70 -1.86
CA ASN A 97 1.19 0.89 -1.31
C ASN A 97 0.12 0.12 -2.11
N LYS A 98 0.22 0.11 -3.44
CA LYS A 98 -0.68 -0.67 -4.30
C LYS A 98 -0.55 -2.17 -4.03
N LYS A 99 0.67 -2.70 -3.96
CA LYS A 99 0.93 -4.12 -3.64
C LYS A 99 0.39 -4.51 -2.28
N LYS A 100 0.61 -3.69 -1.25
CA LYS A 100 0.07 -3.93 0.11
C LYS A 100 -1.46 -3.98 0.09
N ARG A 101 -2.11 -3.04 -0.62
CA ARG A 101 -3.57 -3.01 -0.78
C ARG A 101 -4.10 -4.28 -1.47
N GLU A 102 -3.48 -4.69 -2.57
CA GLU A 102 -3.87 -5.90 -3.32
C GLU A 102 -3.72 -7.19 -2.48
N GLN A 103 -2.65 -7.30 -1.68
CA GLN A 103 -2.43 -8.43 -0.77
C GLN A 103 -3.48 -8.48 0.34
N THR A 104 -3.83 -7.32 0.89
CA THR A 104 -4.86 -7.21 1.94
C THR A 104 -6.23 -7.61 1.39
N LEU A 105 -6.59 -7.10 0.20
CA LEU A 105 -7.84 -7.44 -0.50
C LEU A 105 -7.92 -8.94 -0.84
N THR A 106 -6.82 -9.54 -1.28
CA THR A 106 -6.76 -10.97 -1.59
C THR A 106 -6.94 -11.84 -0.35
N THR A 107 -6.36 -11.42 0.78
CA THR A 107 -6.47 -12.14 2.06
C THR A 107 -7.88 -12.06 2.62
N ILE A 108 -8.51 -10.88 2.57
CA ILE A 108 -9.92 -10.70 2.97
C ILE A 108 -10.84 -11.54 2.08
N ARG A 109 -10.66 -11.48 0.75
CA ARG A 109 -11.44 -12.29 -0.20
C ARG A 109 -11.38 -13.79 0.10
N ARG A 110 -10.20 -14.34 0.39
CA ARG A 110 -10.03 -15.76 0.75
C ARG A 110 -10.69 -16.15 2.06
N LYS A 111 -10.80 -15.23 3.02
CA LYS A 111 -11.43 -15.47 4.32
C LYS A 111 -12.96 -15.37 4.25
N THR A 112 -13.49 -14.44 3.44
CA THR A 112 -14.94 -14.21 3.29
C THR A 112 -15.60 -15.18 2.29
N TYR A 113 -14.87 -15.57 1.24
CA TYR A 113 -15.36 -16.54 0.24
C TYR A 113 -14.35 -17.69 0.14
N PRO A 114 -14.59 -18.84 0.82
CA PRO A 114 -13.77 -20.02 0.59
C PRO A 114 -13.85 -20.36 -0.90
N LYS A 115 -12.70 -20.68 -1.50
CA LYS A 115 -12.57 -20.93 -2.93
C LYS A 115 -13.48 -22.10 -3.31
N ALA A 116 -14.68 -21.80 -3.82
CA ALA A 116 -15.52 -22.79 -4.43
C ALA A 116 -14.77 -23.33 -5.66
N GLU A 117 -14.59 -24.64 -5.75
CA GLU A 117 -14.16 -25.29 -6.98
C GLU A 117 -15.32 -25.21 -7.96
N VAL A 118 -15.41 -24.08 -8.65
CA VAL A 118 -16.28 -23.96 -9.81
C VAL A 118 -15.55 -24.66 -10.95
N GLU A 119 -16.09 -25.80 -11.41
CA GLU A 119 -15.65 -26.44 -12.64
C GLU A 119 -15.90 -25.48 -13.81
N PHE A 120 -14.88 -24.68 -14.13
CA PHE A 120 -14.92 -23.73 -15.22
C PHE A 120 -14.30 -24.39 -16.45
N ASP A 121 -15.15 -24.94 -17.31
CA ASP A 121 -14.73 -25.54 -18.57
C ASP A 121 -14.22 -24.46 -19.53
N LYS A 122 -12.90 -24.24 -19.51
CA LYS A 122 -12.22 -23.26 -20.37
C LYS A 122 -12.43 -23.51 -21.86
N THR A 123 -12.87 -24.70 -22.26
CA THR A 123 -13.08 -25.06 -23.67
C THR A 123 -14.39 -24.53 -24.25
N LYS A 124 -15.31 -24.02 -23.39
CA LYS A 124 -16.59 -23.43 -23.80
C LYS A 124 -16.62 -21.91 -23.79
N ILE A 125 -15.48 -21.23 -23.63
CA ILE A 125 -15.42 -19.77 -23.64
C ILE A 125 -15.52 -19.29 -25.09
N SER A 126 -16.72 -18.89 -25.50
CA SER A 126 -16.93 -18.21 -26.77
C SER A 126 -16.27 -16.81 -26.74
N PRO A 127 -15.87 -16.22 -27.88
CA PRO A 127 -15.41 -14.84 -27.94
C PRO A 127 -16.40 -13.86 -27.29
N GLN A 128 -17.71 -14.11 -27.46
CA GLN A 128 -18.78 -13.35 -26.81
C GLN A 128 -18.70 -13.41 -25.28
N THR A 129 -18.43 -14.59 -24.72
CA THR A 129 -18.27 -14.79 -23.27
C THR A 129 -17.11 -13.97 -22.70
N SER A 130 -15.97 -13.95 -23.42
CA SER A 130 -14.81 -13.15 -23.01
C SER A 130 -15.12 -11.66 -23.01
N ILE A 131 -15.81 -11.17 -24.04
CA ILE A 131 -16.21 -9.76 -24.16
C ILE A 131 -17.15 -9.37 -23.00
N GLU A 132 -18.11 -10.21 -22.67
CA GLU A 132 -19.07 -9.94 -21.58
C GLU A 132 -18.38 -9.86 -20.21
N LEU A 133 -17.41 -10.74 -19.94
CA LEU A 133 -16.62 -10.69 -18.69
C LEU A 133 -15.71 -9.47 -18.65
N GLU A 134 -15.14 -9.07 -19.79
CA GLU A 134 -14.31 -7.88 -19.89
C GLU A 134 -15.11 -6.59 -19.67
N ALA A 135 -16.33 -6.52 -20.23
CA ALA A 135 -17.26 -5.42 -19.97
C ALA A 135 -17.58 -5.28 -18.47
N ILE A 136 -17.88 -6.39 -17.79
CA ILE A 136 -18.08 -6.41 -16.33
C ILE A 136 -16.82 -5.95 -15.59
N SER A 137 -15.65 -6.41 -16.00
CA SER A 137 -14.38 -6.01 -15.40
C SER A 137 -14.15 -4.50 -15.52
N ILE A 138 -14.41 -3.92 -16.69
CA ILE A 138 -14.31 -2.47 -16.93
C ILE A 138 -15.25 -1.73 -16.00
N ILE A 139 -16.51 -2.16 -15.91
CA ILE A 139 -17.51 -1.56 -15.04
C ILE A 139 -17.04 -1.53 -13.57
N ILE A 140 -16.52 -2.65 -13.06
CA ILE A 140 -16.03 -2.76 -11.67
C ILE A 140 -14.84 -1.84 -11.41
N GLN A 141 -13.93 -1.71 -12.38
CA GLN A 141 -12.69 -0.93 -12.23
C GLN A 141 -12.91 0.57 -12.48
N SER A 142 -14.00 0.93 -13.15
CA SER A 142 -14.33 2.30 -13.50
C SER A 142 -15.08 3.05 -12.39
N GLU A 143 -14.81 4.36 -12.30
CA GLU A 143 -15.55 5.31 -11.47
C GLU A 143 -16.29 6.32 -12.36
N GLY A 144 -17.41 6.88 -11.90
CA GLY A 144 -18.21 7.87 -12.64
C GLY A 144 -18.98 7.27 -13.83
N LYS A 145 -18.99 7.97 -14.97
CA LYS A 145 -19.81 7.65 -16.16
C LYS A 145 -19.78 6.18 -16.62
N PRO A 146 -18.63 5.49 -16.70
CA PRO A 146 -18.65 4.10 -17.17
C PRO A 146 -19.33 3.15 -16.18
N ARG A 147 -19.44 3.52 -14.90
CA ARG A 147 -20.22 2.80 -13.88
C ARG A 147 -21.70 3.16 -13.93
N GLU A 148 -22.05 4.37 -14.38
CA GLU A 148 -23.44 4.80 -14.60
C GLU A 148 -24.14 4.00 -15.71
N ILE A 149 -23.37 3.43 -16.64
CA ILE A 149 -23.87 2.51 -17.68
C ILE A 149 -24.61 1.29 -17.07
N LEU A 150 -24.31 0.91 -15.82
CA LEU A 150 -25.06 -0.13 -15.09
C LEU A 150 -26.56 0.20 -14.92
N PHE A 151 -26.92 1.48 -14.91
CA PHE A 151 -28.32 1.89 -14.84
C PHE A 151 -29.04 1.68 -16.17
N GLU A 152 -28.33 1.80 -17.29
CA GLU A 152 -28.86 1.64 -18.65
C GLU A 152 -28.92 0.18 -19.09
N LEU A 153 -27.97 -0.64 -18.65
CA LEU A 153 -27.92 -2.06 -18.99
C LEU A 153 -28.94 -2.90 -18.21
N GLU A 154 -29.42 -3.96 -18.84
CA GLU A 154 -30.29 -4.97 -18.27
C GLU A 154 -29.59 -6.34 -18.21
N LYS A 155 -30.14 -7.24 -17.37
CA LYS A 155 -29.63 -8.61 -17.24
C LYS A 155 -29.64 -9.39 -18.56
N ASP A 156 -30.50 -8.99 -19.50
CA ASP A 156 -30.71 -9.69 -20.76
C ASP A 156 -29.73 -9.24 -21.87
N ASP A 157 -28.94 -8.19 -21.62
CA ASP A 157 -27.83 -7.79 -22.48
C ASP A 157 -26.63 -8.75 -22.44
N PHE A 158 -26.56 -9.58 -21.38
CA PHE A 158 -25.55 -10.60 -21.22
C PHE A 158 -26.11 -11.95 -21.68
N LYS A 159 -25.34 -12.74 -22.44
CA LYS A 159 -25.74 -14.10 -22.81
C LYS A 159 -25.13 -15.15 -21.90
N TYR A 160 -24.00 -14.84 -21.29
CA TYR A 160 -23.29 -15.75 -20.42
C TYR A 160 -23.92 -15.78 -19.01
N PRO A 161 -24.42 -16.94 -18.53
CA PRO A 161 -25.15 -16.98 -17.26
C PRO A 161 -24.36 -16.45 -16.06
N PRO A 162 -23.06 -16.76 -15.87
CA PRO A 162 -22.27 -16.15 -14.80
C PRO A 162 -22.12 -14.63 -14.93
N ALA A 163 -22.05 -14.09 -16.15
CA ALA A 163 -22.03 -12.65 -16.36
C ALA A 163 -23.35 -12.00 -15.91
N LYS A 164 -24.49 -12.64 -16.19
CA LYS A 164 -25.81 -12.20 -15.69
C LYS A 164 -25.86 -12.13 -14.17
N GLU A 165 -25.37 -13.17 -13.50
CA GLU A 165 -25.37 -13.22 -12.02
C GLU A 165 -24.48 -12.13 -11.42
N ILE A 166 -23.25 -11.99 -11.94
CA ILE A 166 -22.33 -10.95 -11.47
C ILE A 166 -22.92 -9.55 -11.70
N PHE A 167 -23.50 -9.30 -12.88
CA PHE A 167 -24.17 -8.03 -13.19
C PHE A 167 -25.33 -7.74 -12.24
N THR A 168 -26.16 -8.74 -11.94
CA THR A 168 -27.31 -8.59 -11.03
C THR A 168 -26.86 -8.23 -9.61
N LEU A 169 -25.82 -8.89 -9.11
CA LEU A 169 -25.23 -8.59 -7.80
C LEU A 169 -24.63 -7.19 -7.76
N LEU A 170 -23.92 -6.78 -8.81
CA LEU A 170 -23.34 -5.44 -8.92
C LEU A 170 -24.42 -4.36 -8.93
N LYS A 171 -25.49 -4.54 -9.72
CA LYS A 171 -26.60 -3.60 -9.80
C LYS A 171 -27.34 -3.49 -8.47
N GLY A 172 -27.60 -4.63 -7.81
CA GLY A 172 -28.24 -4.67 -6.48
C GLY A 172 -27.44 -3.92 -5.41
N GLY A 173 -26.13 -4.20 -5.29
CA GLY A 173 -25.29 -3.53 -4.29
C GLY A 173 -25.11 -2.03 -4.52
N LEU A 174 -25.15 -1.57 -5.77
CA LEU A 174 -25.15 -0.13 -6.09
C LEU A 174 -26.44 0.57 -5.68
N ILE A 175 -27.59 -0.08 -5.86
CA ILE A 175 -28.89 0.47 -5.47
C ILE A 175 -28.97 0.59 -3.94
N GLU A 176 -28.53 -0.42 -3.18
CA GLU A 176 -28.49 -0.36 -1.71
C GLU A 176 -27.57 0.74 -1.17
N SER A 177 -26.40 0.92 -1.80
CA SER A 177 -25.46 2.02 -1.50
C SER A 177 -26.06 3.40 -1.77
N TYR A 178 -26.83 3.55 -2.86
CA TYR A 178 -27.46 4.82 -3.22
C TYR A 178 -28.61 5.17 -2.27
N ILE A 179 -29.43 4.19 -1.89
CA ILE A 179 -30.55 4.36 -0.95
C ILE A 179 -30.05 4.66 0.47
N SER A 180 -28.93 4.07 0.92
CA SER A 180 -28.35 4.40 2.25
C SER A 180 -27.67 5.77 2.31
N SER A 181 -27.48 6.44 1.17
CA SER A 181 -26.84 7.75 1.07
C SER A 181 -27.85 8.91 0.94
N ILE A 182 -29.15 8.61 0.96
CA ILE A 182 -30.29 9.54 1.00
C ILE A 182 -30.89 9.50 2.40
#